data_AF-A0A7U9S0A8-F1
#
_entry.id   AF-A0A7U9S0A8-F1
#
_cell.length_a   1.000
_cell.length_b   1.000
_cell.length_c   1.000
_cell.angle_alpha   90.00
_cell.angle_beta   90.00
_cell.angle_gamma   90.00
#
_symmetry.space_group_name_H-M   'P 1'
#
loop_
_entity.id
_entity.type
_entity.pdbx_description
1 polymer ?
#
loop_
_entity_poly.entity_id
_entity_poly.type
_entity_poly.pdbx_seq_one_letter_code
_entity_poly.pdbx_strand_id
1 'polypeptide(L)'
;MRSDDEKRIIIILLCIILFILIGVSFCLKALVNDVKSITVSNPDIANIADGIYVREYSVTPVYVKVEVSVTEHKITNIRIV
;
A
#
# COMPACT_ATOMS: atom_id res chain seq x y z
N MET A 1 -38.72 10.32 -26.89
CA MET A 1 -39.24 9.62 -25.70
C MET A 1 -38.32 8.42 -25.47
N ARG A 2 -37.32 8.56 -24.59
CA ARG A 2 -36.32 7.52 -24.29
C ARG A 2 -37.07 6.28 -23.75
N SER A 3 -36.92 5.11 -24.36
CA SER A 3 -37.69 3.90 -23.97
C SER A 3 -37.39 3.54 -22.52
N ASP A 4 -38.40 3.02 -21.80
CA ASP A 4 -38.28 2.75 -20.36
C ASP A 4 -37.22 1.66 -20.05
N ASP A 5 -36.88 0.84 -21.03
CA ASP A 5 -35.81 -0.16 -20.95
C ASP A 5 -34.41 0.47 -20.88
N GLU A 6 -34.15 1.55 -21.62
CA GLU A 6 -32.87 2.27 -21.56
C GLU A 6 -32.64 2.91 -20.18
N LYS A 7 -33.71 3.41 -19.56
CA LYS A 7 -33.65 3.99 -18.21
C LYS A 7 -33.32 2.91 -17.17
N ARG A 8 -33.91 1.72 -17.30
CA ARG A 8 -33.63 0.57 -16.42
C ARG A 8 -32.18 0.11 -16.54
N ILE A 9 -31.65 0.03 -17.76
CA ILE A 9 -30.25 -0.34 -18.00
C ILE A 9 -29.29 0.68 -17.38
N ILE A 10 -29.57 1.98 -17.52
CA ILE A 10 -28.74 3.05 -16.92
C ILE A 10 -28.75 2.96 -15.39
N ILE A 11 -29.90 2.69 -14.78
CA ILE A 11 -30.01 2.55 -13.31
C ILE A 11 -29.20 1.34 -12.83
N ILE A 12 -29.31 0.20 -13.51
CA ILE A 12 -28.52 -1.01 -13.18
C ILE A 12 -27.02 -0.72 -13.28
N LEU A 13 -26.60 -0.06 -14.36
CA LEU A 13 -25.19 0.31 -14.56
C LEU A 13 -24.70 1.25 -13.45
N LEU A 14 -25.51 2.24 -13.06
CA LEU A 14 -25.19 3.14 -11.96
C LEU A 14 -25.05 2.40 -10.62
N CYS A 15 -25.94 1.45 -10.34
CA CYS A 15 -25.86 0.61 -9.14
C CYS A 15 -24.58 -0.25 -9.13
N ILE A 16 -24.18 -0.82 -10.27
CA ILE A 16 -22.93 -1.59 -10.39
C ILE A 16 -21.73 -0.69 -10.13
N ILE A 17 -21.68 0.49 -10.74
CA ILE A 17 -20.58 1.45 -10.53
C ILE A 17 -20.51 1.85 -9.05
N LEU A 18 -21.64 2.14 -8.41
CA LEU A 18 -21.67 2.48 -7.00
C LEU A 18 -21.17 1.33 -6.12
N PHE A 19 -21.55 0.10 -6.43
CA PHE A 19 -21.08 -1.09 -5.70
C PHE A 19 -19.57 -1.26 -5.82
N ILE A 20 -19.01 -1.08 -7.02
CA ILE A 20 -17.56 -1.13 -7.25
C ILE A 20 -16.85 -0.02 -6.46
N LEU A 21 -17.35 1.21 -6.48
CA LEU A 21 -16.75 2.33 -5.74
C LEU A 21 -16.72 2.09 -4.24
N ILE A 22 -17.79 1.52 -3.67
CA ILE A 22 -17.86 1.15 -2.25
C ILE A 22 -16.85 0.04 -1.95
N GLY A 23 -16.81 -1.01 -2.78
CA GLY A 23 -15.87 -2.13 -2.61
C GLY A 23 -14.41 -1.67 -2.64
N VAL A 24 -14.02 -0.88 -3.63
CA VAL A 24 -12.67 -0.32 -3.75
C VAL A 24 -12.34 0.57 -2.54
N SER A 25 -13.26 1.44 -2.14
CA SER A 25 -13.07 2.32 -0.97
C SER A 25 -12.86 1.53 0.32
N PHE A 26 -13.59 0.43 0.50
CA PHE A 26 -13.44 -0.44 1.66
C PHE A 26 -12.08 -1.16 1.65
N CYS A 27 -11.67 -1.74 0.52
CA CYS A 27 -10.37 -2.38 0.37
C CYS A 27 -9.21 -1.42 0.66
N LEU A 28 -9.25 -0.19 0.12
CA LEU A 28 -8.21 0.81 0.38
C LEU A 28 -8.14 1.21 1.85
N LYS A 29 -9.29 1.37 2.53
CA LYS A 29 -9.33 1.68 3.96
C LYS A 29 -8.73 0.56 4.82
N ALA A 30 -9.03 -0.69 4.50
CA ALA A 30 -8.46 -1.84 5.18
C ALA A 30 -6.92 -1.83 5.06
N LEU A 31 -6.40 -1.69 3.84
CA LEU A 31 -4.97 -1.63 3.57
C LEU A 31 -4.27 -0.50 4.35
N VAL A 32 -4.85 0.70 4.38
CA VAL A 32 -4.27 1.84 5.11
C VAL A 32 -4.30 1.61 6.62
N ASN A 33 -5.36 1.02 7.15
CA ASN A 33 -5.47 0.75 8.58
C ASN A 33 -4.46 -0.31 9.03
N ASP A 34 -4.22 -1.34 8.21
CA ASP A 34 -3.21 -2.35 8.50
C ASP A 34 -1.82 -1.71 8.64
N VAL A 35 -1.46 -0.80 7.72
CA VAL A 35 -0.17 -0.08 7.79
C VAL A 35 -0.09 0.84 9.01
N LYS A 36 -1.17 1.55 9.37
CA LYS A 36 -1.20 2.43 10.55
C LYS A 36 -0.99 1.69 11.87
N SER A 37 -1.31 0.40 11.91
CA SER A 37 -1.16 -0.43 13.12
C SER A 37 0.26 -0.97 13.32
N ILE A 38 1.14 -0.81 12.33
CA ILE A 38 2.52 -1.28 12.41
C ILE A 38 3.32 -0.39 13.36
N THR A 39 3.78 -0.98 14.46
CA THR A 39 4.72 -0.33 15.38
C THR A 39 6.12 -0.33 14.76
N VAL A 40 6.70 0.86 14.58
CA VAL A 40 8.10 1.01 14.19
C VAL A 40 8.96 1.02 15.44
N SER A 41 9.77 -0.02 15.63
CA SER A 41 10.77 -0.09 16.68
C SER A 41 12.16 0.15 16.12
N ASN A 42 13.07 0.63 16.97
CA ASN A 42 14.47 0.80 16.60
C ASN A 42 15.17 -0.57 16.73
N PRO A 43 15.61 -1.21 15.64
CA PRO A 43 16.30 -2.49 15.72
C PRO A 43 17.66 -2.31 16.40
N ASP A 44 18.09 -3.32 17.17
CA ASP A 44 19.47 -3.40 17.62
C ASP A 44 20.36 -3.78 16.43
N ILE A 45 21.28 -2.88 16.09
CA ILE A 45 22.21 -3.03 14.97
C ILE A 45 23.67 -2.90 15.41
N ALA A 46 23.94 -2.96 16.72
CA ALA A 46 25.29 -2.75 17.26
C ALA A 46 26.33 -3.73 16.72
N ASN A 47 25.90 -4.94 16.31
CA ASN A 47 26.77 -5.99 15.77
C ASN A 47 26.60 -6.19 14.25
N ILE A 48 25.91 -5.29 13.56
CA ILE A 48 25.74 -5.35 12.10
C ILE A 48 26.91 -4.64 11.44
N ALA A 49 27.53 -5.31 10.46
CA ALA A 49 28.63 -4.74 9.69
C ALA A 49 28.17 -3.54 8.88
N ASP A 50 29.07 -2.57 8.71
CA ASP A 50 28.85 -1.43 7.82
C ASP A 50 28.65 -1.91 6.36
N GLY A 51 27.78 -1.22 5.63
CA GLY A 51 27.46 -1.58 4.26
C GLY A 51 26.08 -1.12 3.80
N ILE A 52 25.70 -1.58 2.60
CA ILE A 52 24.40 -1.30 2.00
C ILE A 52 23.57 -2.57 2.01
N TYR A 53 22.39 -2.49 2.62
CA TYR A 53 21.44 -3.59 2.76
C TYR A 53 20.22 -3.32 1.89
N VAL A 54 19.91 -4.25 0.98
CA VAL A 54 18.77 -4.12 0.07
C VAL A 54 17.72 -5.16 0.42
N ARG A 55 16.48 -4.71 0.59
CA ARG A 55 15.31 -5.57 0.85
C ARG A 55 14.15 -5.17 -0.02
N GLU A 56 13.37 -6.16 -0.42
CA GLU A 56 12.17 -5.99 -1.23
C GLU A 56 10.97 -6.43 -0.41
N TYR A 57 9.89 -5.67 -0.48
CA TYR A 57 8.62 -5.97 0.16
C TYR A 57 7.49 -5.74 -0.83
N SER A 58 6.61 -6.74 -0.97
CA SER A 58 5.49 -6.68 -1.90
C SER A 58 4.21 -7.13 -1.21
N VAL A 59 3.20 -6.27 -1.26
CA VAL A 59 1.83 -6.56 -0.83
C VAL A 59 0.90 -5.87 -1.80
N THR A 60 0.05 -6.61 -2.52
CA THR A 60 -0.81 -6.02 -3.56
C THR A 60 -1.66 -4.87 -2.98
N PRO A 61 -1.69 -3.68 -3.60
CA PRO A 61 -1.12 -3.28 -4.90
C PRO A 61 0.26 -2.62 -4.85
N VAL A 62 0.96 -2.69 -3.72
CA VAL A 62 2.22 -2.00 -3.43
C VAL A 62 3.43 -2.93 -3.60
N TYR A 63 4.46 -2.42 -4.27
CA TYR A 63 5.79 -3.05 -4.34
C TYR A 63 6.83 -1.99 -3.98
N VAL A 64 7.76 -2.33 -3.08
CA VAL A 64 8.80 -1.42 -2.61
C VAL A 64 10.12 -2.16 -2.52
N LYS A 65 11.19 -1.52 -2.99
CA LYS A 65 12.56 -1.91 -2.72
C LYS A 65 13.20 -0.85 -1.84
N VAL A 66 13.85 -1.28 -0.76
CA VAL A 66 14.46 -0.42 0.24
C VAL A 66 15.96 -0.68 0.28
N GLU A 67 16.72 0.39 0.26
CA GLU A 67 18.16 0.41 0.47
C GLU A 67 18.46 1.10 1.80
N VAL A 68 19.18 0.41 2.68
CA VAL A 68 19.58 0.91 4.00
C VAL A 68 21.11 1.01 4.05
N SER A 69 21.63 2.19 4.32
CA SER A 69 23.07 2.42 4.52
C SER A 69 23.41 2.36 6.01
N VAL A 70 24.39 1.53 6.37
CA VAL A 70 24.93 1.39 7.72
C VAL A 70 26.39 1.85 7.73
N THR A 71 26.73 2.74 8.64
CA THR A 71 28.10 3.26 8.84
C THR A 71 28.32 3.47 10.33
N GLU A 72 29.48 3.06 10.84
CA GLU A 72 29.80 3.06 12.27
C GLU A 72 28.71 2.36 13.11
N HIS A 73 28.16 1.25 12.62
CA HIS A 73 27.07 0.49 13.26
C HIS A 73 25.79 1.32 13.49
N LYS A 74 25.55 2.35 12.66
CA LYS A 74 24.36 3.21 12.69
C LYS A 74 23.70 3.27 11.33
N ILE A 75 22.37 3.34 11.30
CA ILE A 75 21.62 3.64 10.07
C ILE A 75 21.88 5.12 9.71
N THR A 76 22.52 5.36 8.59
CA THR A 76 22.82 6.71 8.08
C THR A 76 21.88 7.13 6.95
N ASN A 77 21.27 6.17 6.26
CA ASN A 77 20.33 6.46 5.18
C ASN A 77 19.33 5.34 4.94
N ILE A 78 18.11 5.70 4.55
CA ILE A 78 17.07 4.78 4.09
C ILE A 78 16.47 5.39 2.82
N ARG A 79 16.48 4.65 1.72
CA ARG A 79 15.88 5.07 0.44
C ARG A 79 14.97 4.00 -0.12
N ILE A 80 13.89 4.46 -0.75
CA ILE A 80 13.07 3.64 -1.64
C ILE A 80 13.66 3.76 -3.04
N VAL A 81 13.86 2.63 -3.71
CA VAL A 81 14.44 2.52 -5.06
C VAL A 81 13.55 1.72 -6.00
#